data_AF-A0A7W1A5Q4-F1
#
_entry.id   AF-A0A7W1A5Q4-F1
#
_cell.length_a   1.000
_cell.length_b   1.000
_cell.length_c   1.000
_cell.angle_alpha   90.00
_cell.angle_beta   90.00
_cell.angle_gamma   90.00
#
_symmetry.space_group_name_H-M   'P 1'
#
loop_
_entity.id
_entity.type
_entity.pdbx_description
1 polymer ?
#
loop_
_entity_poly.entity_id
_entity_poly.type
_entity_poly.pdbx_seq_one_letter_code
_entity_poly.pdbx_strand_id
1 'polypeptide(L)'
;HHILTHAYWREGGPEFANVNIMAVAHGTEKSLVLEHKAAIDAHLESIGIPVLYTNVFWGGRSEIKPSEISPLEYAAWGGRVGLALEARRTDSLN
;
A
#
# COMPACT_ATOMS: atom_id res chain seq x y z
N HIS A 1 -1.98 12.40 -17.61
CA HIS A 1 -0.83 11.81 -16.88
C HIS A 1 -1.17 10.37 -16.53
N HIS A 2 -0.26 9.43 -16.74
CA HIS A 2 -0.45 8.05 -16.23
C HIS A 2 -0.14 8.05 -14.74
N ILE A 3 -1.17 8.11 -13.91
CA ILE A 3 -1.01 8.09 -12.45
C ILE A 3 -1.22 6.70 -11.85
N LEU A 4 -1.88 5.79 -12.56
CA LEU A 4 -2.10 4.41 -12.11
C LEU A 4 -0.87 3.55 -12.47
N THR A 5 -0.29 2.91 -11.46
CA THR A 5 0.85 2.00 -11.67
C THR A 5 0.43 0.55 -11.77
N HIS A 6 -0.60 0.15 -11.04
CA HIS A 6 -1.15 -1.20 -11.11
C HIS A 6 -2.59 -1.22 -10.58
N ALA A 7 -3.38 -2.13 -11.14
CA ALA A 7 -4.70 -2.49 -10.67
C ALA A 7 -4.84 -4.00 -10.79
N TYR A 8 -5.49 -4.63 -9.82
CA TYR A 8 -5.76 -6.06 -9.84
C TYR A 8 -7.13 -6.37 -9.25
N TRP A 9 -7.73 -7.44 -9.77
CA TRP A 9 -8.92 -8.04 -9.18
C TRP A 9 -8.56 -8.67 -7.85
N ARG A 10 -9.37 -8.45 -6.83
CA ARG A 10 -9.19 -9.06 -5.51
C ARG A 10 -10.53 -9.57 -5.02
N GLU A 11 -10.50 -10.72 -4.36
CA GLU A 11 -11.62 -11.21 -3.57
C GLU A 11 -11.22 -11.09 -2.10
N GLY A 12 -11.61 -9.97 -1.49
CA GLY A 12 -11.25 -9.66 -0.11
C GLY A 12 -12.22 -10.24 0.93
N GLY A 13 -13.40 -10.71 0.53
CA GLY A 13 -14.43 -11.11 1.49
C GLY A 13 -14.93 -9.96 2.39
N PRO A 14 -15.79 -10.27 3.38
CA PRO A 14 -16.44 -9.25 4.22
C PRO A 14 -15.47 -8.38 5.03
N GLU A 15 -14.37 -8.95 5.51
CA GLU A 15 -13.30 -8.23 6.23
C GLU A 15 -12.64 -7.12 5.40
N PHE A 16 -12.70 -7.20 4.08
CA PHE A 16 -12.20 -6.17 3.15
C PHE A 16 -13.33 -5.54 2.34
N ALA A 17 -14.53 -5.42 2.94
CA ALA A 17 -15.72 -4.78 2.37
C ALA A 17 -16.15 -5.34 1.01
N ASN A 18 -15.82 -6.61 0.70
CA ASN A 18 -16.08 -7.25 -0.58
C ASN A 18 -15.58 -6.43 -1.79
N VAL A 19 -14.46 -5.71 -1.62
CA VAL A 19 -13.81 -4.96 -2.71
C VAL A 19 -13.44 -5.91 -3.84
N ASN A 20 -13.88 -5.59 -5.05
CA ASN A 20 -13.61 -6.32 -6.30
C ASN A 20 -12.34 -5.84 -7.01
N ILE A 21 -11.97 -4.56 -6.86
CA ILE A 21 -10.85 -3.93 -7.56
C ILE A 21 -9.99 -3.12 -6.59
N MET A 22 -8.69 -3.35 -6.59
CA MET A 22 -7.71 -2.52 -5.88
C MET A 22 -6.73 -1.90 -6.88
N ALA A 23 -6.47 -0.60 -6.72
CA ALA A 23 -5.60 0.17 -7.60
C ALA A 23 -4.69 1.10 -6.79
N VAL A 24 -3.47 1.34 -7.32
CA VAL A 24 -2.54 2.33 -6.77
C VAL A 24 -2.35 3.44 -7.77
N ALA A 25 -2.60 4.67 -7.30
CA ALA A 25 -2.40 5.91 -8.04
C ALA A 25 -1.35 6.80 -7.35
N HIS A 26 -0.45 7.37 -8.13
CA HIS A 26 0.59 8.29 -7.68
C HIS A 26 0.22 9.73 -8.05
N GLY A 27 0.20 10.61 -7.06
CA GLY A 27 0.03 12.05 -7.26
C GLY A 27 0.44 12.82 -6.02
N THR A 28 0.92 14.05 -6.21
CA THR A 28 1.28 14.96 -5.11
C THR A 28 0.08 15.75 -4.61
N GLU A 29 -0.90 16.01 -5.48
CA GLU A 29 -2.12 16.75 -5.16
C GLU A 29 -3.30 15.81 -4.93
N LYS A 30 -3.85 15.84 -3.70
CA LYS A 30 -4.95 14.95 -3.30
C LYS A 30 -6.21 15.17 -4.15
N SER A 31 -6.53 16.43 -4.46
CA SER A 31 -7.69 16.78 -5.30
C SER A 31 -7.60 16.12 -6.68
N LEU A 32 -6.43 16.20 -7.33
CA LEU A 32 -6.23 15.63 -8.66
C LEU A 32 -6.35 14.10 -8.66
N VAL A 33 -5.85 13.43 -7.62
CA VAL A 33 -6.00 11.97 -7.47
C VAL A 33 -7.46 11.58 -7.27
N LEU A 34 -8.22 12.36 -6.48
CA LEU A 34 -9.64 12.12 -6.29
C LEU A 34 -10.46 12.37 -7.56
N GLU A 35 -10.13 13.38 -8.36
CA GLU A 35 -10.77 13.63 -9.66
C GLU A 35 -10.50 12.47 -10.64
N HIS A 36 -9.27 11.99 -10.71
CA HIS A 36 -8.94 10.83 -11.54
C HIS A 36 -9.66 9.56 -11.08
N LYS A 37 -9.74 9.34 -9.76
CA LYS A 37 -10.55 8.25 -9.21
C LYS A 37 -12.00 8.35 -9.68
N ALA A 38 -12.63 9.52 -9.56
CA ALA A 38 -14.03 9.70 -9.95
C ALA A 38 -14.25 9.40 -11.44
N ALA A 39 -13.31 9.78 -12.31
CA ALA A 39 -13.36 9.43 -13.73
C ALA A 39 -13.26 7.92 -13.98
N ILE A 40 -12.43 7.21 -13.20
CA ILE A 40 -12.30 5.74 -13.28
C ILE A 40 -13.59 5.06 -12.82
N ASP A 41 -14.16 5.48 -11.69
CA ASP A 41 -15.40 4.92 -11.17
C ASP A 41 -16.54 5.08 -12.21
N ALA A 42 -16.68 6.27 -12.78
CA ALA A 42 -17.69 6.55 -13.81
C ALA A 42 -17.49 5.68 -15.07
N HIS A 43 -16.24 5.45 -15.46
CA HIS A 43 -15.96 4.57 -16.60
C HIS A 43 -16.32 3.12 -16.31
N LEU A 44 -15.93 2.59 -15.14
CA LEU A 44 -16.25 1.22 -14.72
C LEU A 44 -17.76 1.00 -14.66
N GLU A 45 -18.49 1.95 -14.07
CA GLU A 45 -19.95 1.92 -14.04
C GLU A 45 -20.55 1.92 -15.45
N SER A 46 -20.02 2.74 -16.36
CA SER A 46 -20.51 2.83 -17.75
C SER A 46 -20.38 1.53 -18.55
N ILE A 47 -19.46 0.64 -18.15
CA ILE A 47 -19.24 -0.68 -18.77
C ILE A 47 -19.84 -1.84 -17.95
N GLY A 48 -20.66 -1.54 -16.93
CA GLY A 48 -21.37 -2.54 -16.13
C GLY A 48 -20.57 -3.19 -15.01
N ILE A 49 -19.48 -2.54 -14.56
CA ILE A 49 -18.68 -3.01 -13.42
C ILE A 49 -19.02 -2.14 -12.20
N PRO A 50 -19.85 -2.62 -11.26
CA PRO A 50 -20.22 -1.84 -10.08
C PRO A 50 -19.02 -1.67 -9.14
N VAL A 51 -18.76 -0.42 -8.73
CA VAL A 51 -17.75 -0.07 -7.73
C VAL A 51 -18.44 0.07 -6.37
N LEU A 52 -18.29 -0.93 -5.49
CA LEU A 52 -19.06 -1.01 -4.24
C LEU A 52 -18.44 -0.21 -3.08
N TYR A 53 -17.11 -0.21 -2.99
CA TYR A 53 -16.37 0.46 -1.91
C TYR A 53 -15.01 0.88 -2.44
N THR A 54 -14.56 2.09 -2.09
CA THR A 54 -13.19 2.51 -2.35
C THR A 54 -12.57 3.14 -1.12
N ASN A 55 -11.43 2.60 -0.71
CA ASN A 55 -10.60 3.19 0.31
C ASN A 55 -9.43 3.93 -0.34
N VAL A 56 -9.27 5.22 -0.03
CA VAL A 56 -8.16 6.04 -0.54
C VAL A 56 -7.17 6.25 0.59
N PHE A 57 -6.03 5.57 0.51
CA PHE A 57 -4.91 5.80 1.40
C PHE A 57 -4.05 6.94 0.84
N TRP A 58 -3.83 7.96 1.65
CA TRP A 58 -3.04 9.12 1.29
C TRP A 58 -1.95 9.36 2.33
N GLY A 59 -0.69 9.29 1.90
CA GLY A 59 0.46 9.59 2.74
C GLY A 59 1.56 10.18 1.88
N GLY A 60 2.09 11.35 2.26
CA GLY A 60 3.17 12.05 1.54
C GLY A 60 4.52 11.31 1.54
N ARG A 61 4.56 10.12 2.15
CA ARG A 61 5.63 9.13 2.01
C ARG A 61 4.95 7.85 1.56
N SER A 62 5.30 7.34 0.38
CA SER A 62 5.14 5.92 0.09
C SER A 62 6.06 5.19 1.06
N GLU A 63 5.60 5.00 2.30
CA GLU A 63 6.24 4.06 3.20
C GLU A 63 6.01 2.70 2.58
N ILE A 64 7.01 2.22 1.85
CA ILE A 64 7.21 0.79 1.74
C ILE A 64 7.29 0.36 3.19
N LYS A 65 6.23 -0.28 3.70
CA LYS A 65 6.37 -1.06 4.92
C LYS A 65 7.55 -1.97 4.65
N PRO A 66 8.66 -1.87 5.41
CA PRO A 66 9.66 -2.90 5.35
C PRO A 66 8.89 -4.20 5.53
N SER A 67 9.12 -5.21 4.71
CA SER A 67 8.73 -6.56 5.09
C SER A 67 9.16 -6.70 6.55
N GLU A 68 8.20 -6.76 7.47
CA GLU A 68 8.47 -6.70 8.90
C GLU A 68 9.17 -8.02 9.24
N ILE A 69 10.48 -8.06 9.05
CA ILE A 69 11.32 -9.15 9.51
C ILE A 69 11.39 -8.94 11.02
N SER A 70 10.88 -9.92 11.78
CA SER A 70 11.05 -9.93 13.23
C SER A 70 12.50 -9.61 13.58
N PRO A 71 12.78 -8.57 14.39
CA PRO A 71 14.15 -8.22 14.76
C PRO A 71 14.89 -9.39 15.41
N LEU A 72 14.15 -10.26 16.11
CA LEU A 72 14.67 -11.47 16.73
C LEU A 72 15.08 -12.51 15.68
N GLU A 73 14.25 -12.73 14.66
CA GLU A 73 14.54 -13.68 13.58
C GLU A 73 15.70 -13.19 12.70
N TYR A 74 15.76 -11.88 12.44
CA TYR A 74 16.88 -11.27 11.73
C TYR A 74 18.19 -11.42 12.51
N ALA A 75 18.16 -11.22 13.84
CA ALA A 75 19.32 -11.39 14.70
C ALA A 75 19.81 -12.85 14.71
N ALA A 76 18.89 -13.80 14.86
CA ALA A 76 19.20 -15.22 14.85
C ALA A 76 19.76 -15.68 13.51
N TRP A 77 19.19 -15.22 12.39
CA TRP A 77 19.72 -15.49 11.05
C TRP A 77 21.12 -14.87 10.87
N GLY A 78 21.31 -13.61 11.27
CA GLY A 78 22.60 -12.92 11.20
C GLY A 78 23.72 -13.68 11.91
N GLY A 79 23.44 -14.23 13.09
CA GLY A 79 24.37 -15.10 13.81
C GLY A 79 24.70 -16.39 13.04
N ARG A 80 23.73 -17.01 12.36
CA ARG A 80 23.96 -18.22 11.55
C ARG A 80 24.83 -17.96 10.32
N VAL A 81 24.72 -16.78 9.71
CA VAL A 81 25.46 -16.43 8.48
C VAL A 81 26.74 -15.63 8.73
N GLY A 82 27.12 -15.40 9.99
CA GLY A 82 28.33 -14.69 10.36
C GLY A 82 28.28 -13.16 10.14
N LEU A 83 27.07 -12.58 10.06
CA LEU A 83 26.91 -11.13 10.02
C LEU A 83 27.14 -10.57 11.43
N ALA A 84 28.19 -9.75 11.59
CA ALA A 84 28.41 -8.99 12.82
C ALA A 84 27.32 -7.93 12.94
N LEU A 85 26.30 -8.19 13.75
CA LEU A 85 25.28 -7.20 14.07
C LEU A 85 25.85 -6.27 15.14
N GLU A 86 26.40 -5.13 14.72
CA GLU A 86 26.66 -4.06 15.66
C GLU A 86 25.32 -3.60 16.26
N ALA A 87 25.24 -3.63 17.59
CA ALA A 87 24.05 -3.21 18.30
C ALA A 87 23.72 -1.78 17.88
N ARG A 88 22.56 -1.58 17.24
CA ARG A 88 22.04 -0.24 16.96
C ARG A 88 22.01 0.54 18.27
N ARG A 89 22.69 1.69 18.29
CA ARG A 89 22.51 2.70 19.35
C ARG A 89 21.01 2.96 19.50
N THR A 90 20.46 2.61 20.65
CA THR A 90 19.21 3.17 21.12
C THR A 90 19.44 4.65 21.39
N ASP A 91 19.12 5.49 20.41
CA ASP A 91 18.89 6.90 20.71
C ASP A 91 17.58 6.97 21.49
N SER A 92 17.71 7.28 22.78
CA SER A 92 16.61 7.54 23.70
C SER A 92 15.77 8.67 23.12
N LEU A 93 14.52 8.40 22.77
CA LEU A 93 13.54 9.43 22.48
C LEU A 93 13.18 10.13 23.81
N ASN A 94 13.65 11.37 23.97
CA ASN A 94 13.04 12.36 24.86
C ASN A 94 11.89 13.05 24.14
#